data_AF-A0A2R4FST6-F1
#
_entry.id   AF-A0A2R4FST6-F1
#
_cell.length_a   1.000
_cell.length_b   1.000
_cell.length_c   1.000
_cell.angle_alpha   90.00
_cell.angle_beta   90.00
_cell.angle_gamma   90.00
#
_symmetry.space_group_name_H-M   'P 1'
#
loop_
_entity.id
_entity.type
_entity.pdbx_description
1 polymer ?
#
loop_
_entity_poly.entity_id
_entity_poly.type
_entity_poly.pdbx_seq_one_letter_code
_entity_poly.pdbx_strand_id
1 'polypeptide(L)'
;MGDAGERLTAVLRRIRMRWRLARRPIRLGVQAVGLATLVMAGFSFLRTSGEINETAASILVAVVFGAMTVLQQRQSQRRQYTVGLITAFQSAETLSQADVWMARRISAHQPVGADLTGDDEQRVLPLLDYYEFLAVLAVRGMVDVPLLLNLRGGTMTRCFELCRGYVADRRTLAGREIYQALELLATEYRRRLPKPPPPAPGGQPGTEPATPEPVTPGPATPPGSVPPDPETPLAGSPVVGTRPAGGAVV
;
A
#
# COMPACT_ATOMS: atom_id res chain seq x y z
N MET A 1 -16.35 -32.23 6.70
CA MET A 1 -16.18 -31.16 7.72
C MET A 1 -15.29 -29.98 7.25
N GLY A 2 -14.90 -29.86 5.96
CA GLY A 2 -13.95 -28.83 5.48
C GLY A 2 -14.54 -27.48 5.04
N ASP A 3 -15.68 -27.49 4.32
CA ASP A 3 -16.20 -26.27 3.65
C ASP A 3 -16.65 -25.14 4.58
N ALA A 4 -17.21 -25.49 5.75
CA ALA A 4 -17.73 -24.49 6.68
C ALA A 4 -16.60 -23.69 7.35
N GLY A 5 -15.48 -24.36 7.67
CA GLY A 5 -14.31 -23.73 8.28
C GLY A 5 -13.59 -22.77 7.31
N GLU A 6 -13.43 -23.16 6.06
CA GLU A 6 -12.82 -22.31 5.02
C GLU A 6 -13.65 -21.05 4.76
N ARG A 7 -14.98 -21.19 4.68
CA ARG A 7 -15.87 -20.02 4.53
C ARG A 7 -15.77 -19.08 5.73
N LEU A 8 -15.74 -19.62 6.95
CA LEU A 8 -15.66 -18.81 8.17
C LEU A 8 -14.33 -18.05 8.26
N THR A 9 -13.21 -18.71 7.94
CA THR A 9 -11.88 -18.07 7.95
C THR A 9 -11.76 -16.99 6.86
N ALA A 10 -12.32 -17.21 5.67
CA ALA A 10 -12.38 -16.20 4.61
C ALA A 10 -13.22 -14.98 5.02
N VAL A 11 -14.36 -15.20 5.68
CA VAL A 11 -15.22 -14.13 6.21
C VAL A 11 -14.50 -13.35 7.31
N LEU A 12 -13.85 -14.03 8.27
CA LEU A 12 -13.09 -13.38 9.33
C LEU A 12 -11.91 -12.56 8.78
N ARG A 13 -11.20 -13.05 7.76
CA ARG A 13 -10.14 -12.29 7.07
C ARG A 13 -10.70 -11.01 6.44
N ARG A 14 -11.84 -11.09 5.75
CA ARG A 14 -12.53 -9.91 5.18
C ARG A 14 -12.97 -8.92 6.26
N ILE A 15 -13.58 -9.40 7.36
CA ILE A 15 -14.03 -8.54 8.46
C ILE A 15 -12.83 -7.85 9.12
N ARG A 16 -11.74 -8.60 9.40
CA ARG A 16 -10.52 -8.04 10.00
C ARG A 16 -9.88 -7.00 9.08
N MET A 17 -9.86 -7.25 7.78
CA MET A 17 -9.37 -6.29 6.79
C MET A 17 -10.25 -5.04 6.74
N ARG A 18 -11.58 -5.21 6.66
CA ARG A 18 -12.55 -4.10 6.72
C ARG A 18 -12.42 -3.29 7.99
N TRP A 19 -12.21 -3.92 9.15
CA TRP A 19 -11.99 -3.24 10.41
C TRP A 19 -10.72 -2.40 10.40
N ARG A 20 -9.64 -2.91 9.82
CA ARG A 20 -8.38 -2.15 9.66
C ARG A 20 -8.52 -0.97 8.70
N LEU A 21 -9.41 -1.13 7.74
CA LEU A 21 -9.75 -0.18 6.70
C LEU A 21 -10.81 0.85 7.13
N ALA A 22 -11.58 0.57 8.18
CA ALA A 22 -12.51 1.53 8.77
C ALA A 22 -11.80 2.86 9.04
N ARG A 23 -12.49 3.97 8.73
CA ARG A 23 -11.92 5.32 8.76
C ARG A 23 -11.17 5.55 10.09
N ARG A 24 -9.94 6.06 9.99
CA ARG A 24 -9.05 6.40 11.12
C ARG A 24 -9.78 7.08 12.30
N PRO A 25 -10.69 8.07 12.10
CA PRO A 25 -11.45 8.67 13.21
C PRO A 25 -12.38 7.68 13.92
N ILE A 26 -12.96 6.71 13.22
CA ILE A 26 -13.86 5.71 13.83
C ILE A 26 -13.05 4.76 14.70
N ARG A 27 -11.87 4.28 14.25
CA ARG A 27 -11.01 3.45 15.09
C ARG A 27 -10.48 4.20 16.31
N LEU A 28 -10.06 5.45 16.11
CA LEU A 28 -9.64 6.31 17.23
C LEU A 28 -10.80 6.57 18.18
N GLY A 29 -12.02 6.81 17.66
CA GLY A 29 -13.22 6.96 18.47
C GLY A 29 -13.53 5.72 19.29
N VAL A 30 -13.54 4.53 18.69
CA VAL A 30 -13.77 3.26 19.41
C VAL A 30 -12.69 3.00 20.46
N GLN A 31 -11.42 3.26 20.13
CA GLN A 31 -10.32 3.10 21.08
C GLN A 31 -10.36 4.14 22.21
N ALA A 32 -10.68 5.40 21.89
CA ALA A 32 -10.80 6.47 22.86
C ALA A 32 -12.01 6.24 23.78
N VAL A 33 -13.15 5.82 23.23
CA VAL A 33 -14.32 5.43 24.02
C VAL A 33 -13.96 4.27 24.92
N GLY A 34 -13.40 3.17 24.39
CA GLY A 34 -13.02 2.01 25.22
C GLY A 34 -11.99 2.33 26.30
N LEU A 35 -11.01 3.19 26.00
CA LEU A 35 -10.04 3.68 26.98
C LEU A 35 -10.73 4.57 28.02
N ALA A 36 -11.62 5.46 27.60
CA ALA A 36 -12.37 6.34 28.49
C ALA A 36 -13.31 5.54 29.41
N THR A 37 -13.99 4.50 28.91
CA THR A 37 -14.79 3.62 29.78
C THR A 37 -13.92 2.88 30.78
N LEU A 38 -12.75 2.40 30.37
CA LEU A 38 -11.82 1.69 31.27
C LEU A 38 -11.23 2.64 32.33
N VAL A 39 -10.89 3.86 31.93
CA VAL A 39 -10.45 4.95 32.81
C VAL A 39 -11.57 5.33 33.79
N MET A 40 -12.79 5.53 33.31
CA MET A 40 -13.94 5.89 34.14
C MET A 40 -14.29 4.77 35.11
N ALA A 41 -14.21 3.50 34.68
CA ALA A 41 -14.42 2.35 35.57
C ALA A 41 -13.34 2.29 36.66
N GLY A 42 -12.07 2.46 36.30
CA GLY A 42 -10.96 2.50 37.27
C GLY A 42 -11.08 3.68 38.24
N PHE A 43 -11.44 4.87 37.73
CA PHE A 43 -11.67 6.05 38.55
C PHE A 43 -12.88 5.89 39.48
N SER A 44 -13.97 5.28 39.01
CA SER A 44 -15.15 5.00 39.84
C SER A 44 -14.79 4.04 40.98
N PHE A 45 -13.99 3.01 40.69
CA PHE A 45 -13.49 2.06 41.68
C PHE A 45 -12.58 2.72 42.74
N LEU A 46 -11.63 3.57 42.32
CA LEU A 46 -10.76 4.34 43.22
C LEU A 46 -11.53 5.40 44.03
N ARG A 47 -12.58 5.98 43.44
CA ARG A 47 -13.45 6.92 44.13
C ARG A 47 -14.25 6.24 45.23
N THR A 48 -14.72 5.01 45.01
CA THR A 48 -15.41 4.23 46.03
C THR A 48 -14.51 3.80 47.20
N SER A 49 -13.19 3.79 47.04
CA SER A 49 -12.25 3.44 48.12
C SER A 49 -11.84 4.61 49.02
N GLY A 50 -12.39 5.82 48.83
CA GLY A 50 -12.21 6.96 49.74
C GLY A 50 -10.85 7.69 49.66
N GLU A 51 -9.88 7.17 48.90
CA GLU A 51 -8.57 7.77 48.67
C GLU A 51 -8.52 8.56 47.35
N ILE A 52 -9.27 9.67 47.24
CA ILE A 52 -9.12 10.56 46.08
C ILE A 52 -7.99 11.53 46.37
N ASN A 53 -6.77 11.08 46.09
CA ASN A 53 -5.57 11.90 46.16
C ASN A 53 -5.23 12.38 44.73
N GLU A 54 -4.83 13.65 44.57
CA GLU A 54 -4.46 14.26 43.28
C GLU A 54 -3.43 13.43 42.49
N THR A 55 -2.64 12.62 43.20
CA THR A 55 -1.70 11.63 42.67
C THR A 55 -2.35 10.52 41.84
N ALA A 56 -3.56 10.04 42.18
CA ALA A 56 -4.22 9.00 41.39
C ALA A 56 -4.65 9.53 40.00
N ALA A 57 -5.09 10.79 39.95
CA ALA A 57 -5.46 11.44 38.70
C ALA A 57 -4.23 11.67 37.79
N SER A 58 -3.10 12.11 38.34
CA SER A 58 -1.88 12.34 37.56
C SER A 58 -1.28 11.03 37.01
N ILE A 59 -1.28 9.95 37.80
CA ILE A 59 -0.85 8.61 37.34
C ILE A 59 -1.72 8.16 36.16
N LEU A 60 -3.04 8.34 36.26
CA LEU A 60 -3.96 7.93 35.20
C LEU A 60 -3.72 8.70 33.89
N VAL A 61 -3.53 10.02 33.97
CA VAL A 61 -3.18 10.84 32.81
C VAL A 61 -1.86 10.39 32.19
N ALA A 62 -0.83 10.12 33.01
CA ALA A 62 0.46 9.62 32.53
C ALA A 62 0.33 8.28 31.79
N VAL A 63 -0.48 7.33 32.29
CA VAL A 63 -0.74 6.04 31.63
C VAL A 63 -1.43 6.23 30.29
N VAL A 64 -2.44 7.11 30.21
CA VAL A 64 -3.16 7.42 28.97
C VAL A 64 -2.22 8.04 27.94
N PHE A 65 -1.43 9.05 28.32
CA PHE A 65 -0.45 9.67 27.45
C PHE A 65 0.63 8.67 26.99
N GLY A 66 1.13 7.83 27.89
CA GLY A 66 2.07 6.76 27.57
C GLY A 66 1.50 5.78 26.55
N ALA A 67 0.28 5.30 26.76
CA ALA A 67 -0.41 4.41 25.83
C ALA A 67 -0.63 5.06 24.46
N MET A 68 -1.08 6.32 24.41
CA MET A 68 -1.25 7.06 23.15
C MET A 68 0.08 7.23 22.41
N THR A 69 1.15 7.56 23.14
CA THR A 69 2.49 7.76 22.58
C THR A 69 3.01 6.46 21.96
N VAL A 70 2.89 5.33 22.66
CA VAL A 70 3.28 4.01 22.15
C VAL A 70 2.47 3.64 20.90
N LEU A 71 1.17 3.93 20.88
CA LEU A 71 0.32 3.67 19.71
C LEU A 71 0.71 4.54 18.51
N GLN A 72 1.00 5.83 18.73
CA GLN A 72 1.48 6.74 17.69
C GLN A 72 2.85 6.31 17.15
N GLN A 73 3.78 5.94 18.02
CA GLN A 73 5.11 5.45 17.64
C GLN A 73 5.01 4.18 16.80
N ARG A 74 4.19 3.20 17.22
CA ARG A 74 3.95 1.97 16.45
C ARG A 74 3.33 2.26 15.08
N GLN A 75 2.46 3.28 14.96
CA GLN A 75 1.92 3.68 13.67
C GLN A 75 2.99 4.32 12.78
N SER A 76 3.83 5.20 13.33
CA SER A 76 4.93 5.82 12.60
C SER A 76 5.92 4.77 12.08
N GLN A 77 6.34 3.84 12.94
CA GLN A 77 7.23 2.73 12.56
C GLN A 77 6.63 1.87 11.44
N ARG A 78 5.34 1.53 11.51
CA ARG A 78 4.67 0.76 10.45
C ARG A 78 4.66 1.50 9.12
N ARG A 79 4.46 2.81 9.12
CA ARG A 79 4.49 3.64 7.91
C ARG A 79 5.88 3.69 7.31
N GLN A 80 6.88 3.97 8.12
CA GLN A 80 8.29 3.99 7.69
C GLN A 80 8.70 2.63 7.12
N TYR A 81 8.33 1.53 7.80
CA TYR A 81 8.57 0.17 7.29
C TYR A 81 7.85 -0.09 5.96
N THR A 82 6.59 0.32 5.83
CA THR A 82 5.82 0.15 4.59
C THR A 82 6.45 0.92 3.43
N VAL A 83 6.85 2.18 3.66
CA VAL A 83 7.53 3.00 2.65
C VAL A 83 8.87 2.39 2.28
N GLY A 84 9.71 2.06 3.27
CA GLY A 84 11.01 1.45 3.03
C GLY A 84 10.92 0.15 2.24
N LEU A 85 9.92 -0.69 2.54
CA LEU A 85 9.65 -1.91 1.79
C LEU A 85 9.27 -1.60 0.33
N ILE A 86 8.32 -0.69 0.09
CA ILE A 86 7.91 -0.31 -1.27
C ILE A 86 9.09 0.27 -2.06
N THR A 87 9.91 1.11 -1.43
CA THR A 87 11.09 1.72 -2.06
C THR A 87 12.17 0.69 -2.39
N ALA A 88 12.46 -0.23 -1.46
CA ALA A 88 13.44 -1.30 -1.71
C ALA A 88 13.06 -2.18 -2.90
N PHE A 89 11.76 -2.47 -3.06
CA PHE A 89 11.29 -3.21 -4.23
C PHE A 89 11.32 -2.39 -5.53
N GLN A 90 11.08 -1.07 -5.46
CA GLN A 90 11.22 -0.19 -6.62
C GLN A 90 12.67 -0.08 -7.11
N SER A 91 13.66 -0.25 -6.23
CA SER A 91 15.07 -0.26 -6.61
C SER A 91 15.52 -1.56 -7.28
N ALA A 92 14.71 -2.63 -7.24
CA ALA A 92 15.04 -3.87 -7.94
C ALA A 92 14.78 -3.73 -9.45
N GLU A 93 15.84 -3.83 -10.25
CA GLU A 93 15.78 -3.62 -11.70
C GLU A 93 14.80 -4.58 -12.41
N THR A 94 14.74 -5.84 -11.98
CA THR A 94 13.81 -6.84 -12.56
C THR A 94 12.35 -6.46 -12.36
N LEU A 95 12.00 -5.93 -11.18
CA LEU A 95 10.65 -5.47 -10.88
C LEU A 95 10.33 -4.18 -11.61
N SER A 96 11.27 -3.25 -11.75
CA SER A 96 11.03 -2.00 -12.47
C SER A 96 10.77 -2.25 -13.96
N GLN A 97 11.53 -3.16 -14.59
CA GLN A 97 11.28 -3.59 -15.97
C GLN A 97 9.92 -4.27 -16.12
N ALA A 98 9.54 -5.14 -15.19
CA ALA A 98 8.22 -5.78 -15.17
C ALA A 98 7.08 -4.76 -14.98
N ASP A 99 7.25 -3.76 -14.11
CA ASP A 99 6.27 -2.69 -13.89
C ASP A 99 6.09 -1.84 -15.16
N VAL A 100 7.19 -1.51 -15.86
CA VAL A 100 7.13 -0.77 -17.14
C VAL A 100 6.42 -1.59 -18.22
N TRP A 101 6.73 -2.89 -18.33
CA TRP A 101 6.06 -3.79 -19.27
C TRP A 101 4.56 -3.88 -18.97
N MET A 102 4.19 -4.04 -17.70
CA MET A 102 2.79 -4.11 -17.27
C MET A 102 2.07 -2.78 -17.48
N ALA A 103 2.72 -1.64 -17.24
CA ALA A 103 2.15 -0.33 -17.50
C ALA A 103 1.81 -0.14 -18.99
N ARG A 104 2.66 -0.61 -19.90
CA ARG A 104 2.38 -0.59 -21.35
C ARG A 104 1.17 -1.45 -21.71
N ARG A 105 1.06 -2.65 -21.15
CA ARG A 105 -0.11 -3.53 -21.32
C ARG A 105 -1.38 -2.88 -20.76
N ILE A 106 -1.30 -2.23 -19.60
CA ILE A 106 -2.41 -1.47 -19.00
C ILE A 106 -2.87 -0.35 -19.92
N SER A 107 -1.95 0.46 -20.46
CA SER A 107 -2.34 1.53 -21.39
C SER A 107 -2.96 0.99 -22.68
N ALA A 108 -2.46 -0.13 -23.19
CA ALA A 108 -2.97 -0.78 -24.38
C ALA A 108 -4.26 -1.60 -24.14
N HIS A 109 -4.72 -1.71 -22.89
CA HIS A 109 -5.85 -2.56 -22.50
C HIS A 109 -5.69 -4.02 -22.97
N GLN A 110 -4.45 -4.50 -23.08
CA GLN A 110 -4.16 -5.81 -23.61
C GLN A 110 -4.14 -6.84 -22.47
N PRO A 111 -5.11 -7.77 -22.41
CA PRO A 111 -5.17 -8.75 -21.34
C PRO A 111 -3.96 -9.69 -21.35
N VAL A 112 -3.66 -10.26 -20.18
CA VAL A 112 -2.60 -11.23 -19.98
C VAL A 112 -3.27 -12.61 -19.80
N GLY A 113 -3.24 -13.39 -20.87
CA GLY A 113 -3.82 -14.72 -20.95
C GLY A 113 -2.89 -15.81 -20.41
N ALA A 114 -3.31 -17.07 -20.56
CA ALA A 114 -2.51 -18.25 -20.20
C ALA A 114 -1.41 -18.56 -21.25
N ASP A 115 -1.57 -18.05 -22.46
CA ASP A 115 -0.73 -18.23 -23.64
C ASP A 115 0.53 -17.34 -23.64
N LEU A 116 1.10 -17.06 -22.46
CA LEU A 116 2.30 -16.24 -22.35
C LEU A 116 3.53 -16.97 -22.92
N THR A 117 4.36 -16.21 -23.63
CA THR A 117 5.71 -16.65 -23.98
C THR A 117 6.61 -16.66 -22.75
N GLY A 118 7.67 -17.47 -22.75
CA GLY A 118 8.58 -17.59 -21.60
C GLY A 118 9.18 -16.25 -21.14
N ASP A 119 9.48 -15.35 -22.08
CA ASP A 119 10.02 -14.02 -21.76
C ASP A 119 8.99 -13.10 -21.08
N ASP A 120 7.71 -13.19 -21.46
CA ASP A 120 6.65 -12.41 -20.82
C ASP A 120 6.27 -13.02 -19.45
N GLU A 121 6.31 -14.35 -19.31
CA GLU A 121 6.11 -15.02 -18.03
C GLU A 121 7.18 -14.61 -16.99
N GLN A 122 8.45 -14.48 -17.41
CA GLN A 122 9.54 -13.99 -16.56
C GLN A 122 9.30 -12.57 -16.01
N ARG A 123 8.40 -11.79 -16.62
CA ARG A 123 8.01 -10.44 -16.15
C ARG A 123 6.75 -10.48 -15.30
N VAL A 124 5.73 -11.23 -15.74
CA VAL A 124 4.43 -11.31 -15.07
C VAL A 124 4.54 -11.99 -13.71
N LEU A 125 5.28 -13.09 -13.63
CA LEU A 125 5.33 -13.92 -12.42
C LEU A 125 5.98 -13.19 -11.24
N PRO A 126 7.19 -12.59 -11.36
CA PRO A 126 7.77 -11.81 -10.26
C PRO A 126 6.92 -10.63 -9.83
N LEU A 127 6.22 -9.98 -10.77
CA LEU A 127 5.36 -8.85 -10.49
C LEU A 127 4.11 -9.26 -9.69
N LEU A 128 3.44 -10.35 -10.09
CA LEU A 128 2.29 -10.88 -9.37
C LEU A 128 2.68 -11.42 -7.99
N ASP A 129 3.80 -12.13 -7.89
CA ASP A 129 4.31 -12.64 -6.62
C ASP A 129 4.65 -11.51 -5.66
N TYR A 130 5.24 -10.42 -6.17
CA TYR A 130 5.46 -9.20 -5.40
C TYR A 130 4.15 -8.58 -4.90
N TYR A 131 3.15 -8.44 -5.76
CA TYR A 131 1.86 -7.86 -5.38
C TYR A 131 1.09 -8.76 -4.40
N GLU A 132 1.19 -10.08 -4.54
CA GLU A 132 0.64 -11.03 -3.57
C GLU A 132 1.35 -10.95 -2.23
N PHE A 133 2.69 -10.86 -2.23
CA PHE A 133 3.46 -10.67 -1.02
C PHE A 133 3.01 -9.43 -0.26
N LEU A 134 2.89 -8.28 -0.93
CA LEU A 134 2.36 -7.04 -0.34
C LEU A 134 0.94 -7.22 0.20
N ALA A 135 0.07 -7.90 -0.55
CA ALA A 135 -1.29 -8.16 -0.12
C ALA A 135 -1.35 -9.07 1.10
N VAL A 136 -0.51 -10.10 1.19
CA VAL A 136 -0.36 -10.96 2.37
C VAL A 136 0.10 -10.14 3.58
N LEU A 137 1.09 -9.26 3.43
CA LEU A 137 1.52 -8.37 4.50
C LEU A 137 0.38 -7.44 4.97
N ALA A 138 -0.44 -6.95 4.04
CA ALA A 138 -1.59 -6.10 4.33
C ALA A 138 -2.70 -6.86 5.10
N VAL A 139 -3.04 -8.07 4.64
CA VAL A 139 -4.02 -8.96 5.29
C VAL A 139 -3.53 -9.35 6.69
N ARG A 140 -2.23 -9.58 6.88
CA ARG A 140 -1.62 -9.84 8.20
C ARG A 140 -1.49 -8.57 9.05
N GLY A 141 -1.46 -7.40 8.43
CA GLY A 141 -1.42 -6.08 9.08
C GLY A 141 -0.05 -5.72 9.60
N MET A 142 0.96 -6.21 8.90
CA MET A 142 2.35 -5.83 9.07
C MET A 142 2.65 -4.49 8.40
N VAL A 143 1.88 -4.13 7.36
CA VAL A 143 1.97 -2.84 6.66
C VAL A 143 0.75 -1.96 6.92
N ASP A 144 0.92 -0.65 6.72
CA ASP A 144 -0.16 0.34 6.77
C ASP A 144 -1.02 0.21 5.49
N VAL A 145 -2.15 -0.49 5.59
CA VAL A 145 -3.02 -0.81 4.43
C VAL A 145 -3.55 0.45 3.73
N PRO A 146 -4.08 1.48 4.43
CA PRO A 146 -4.41 2.76 3.79
C PRO A 146 -3.26 3.35 2.98
N LEU A 147 -2.05 3.37 3.53
CA LEU A 147 -0.88 3.90 2.82
C LEU A 147 -0.55 3.06 1.58
N LEU A 148 -0.55 1.73 1.70
CA LEU A 148 -0.34 0.82 0.58
C LEU A 148 -1.37 1.04 -0.54
N LEU A 149 -2.65 1.14 -0.18
CA LEU A 149 -3.73 1.38 -1.15
C LEU A 149 -3.61 2.74 -1.84
N ASN A 150 -3.17 3.77 -1.12
CA ASN A 150 -2.94 5.09 -1.71
C ASN A 150 -1.74 5.09 -2.66
N LEU A 151 -0.65 4.38 -2.33
CA LEU A 151 0.57 4.36 -3.13
C LEU A 151 0.49 3.40 -4.33
N ARG A 152 -0.12 2.24 -4.16
CA ARG A 152 -0.07 1.13 -5.14
C ARG A 152 -1.43 0.52 -5.46
N GLY A 153 -2.50 0.87 -4.75
CA GLY A 153 -3.81 0.21 -4.89
C GLY A 153 -4.37 0.26 -6.31
N GLY A 154 -4.21 1.38 -7.01
CA GLY A 154 -4.64 1.53 -8.41
C GLY A 154 -3.90 0.57 -9.35
N THR A 155 -2.56 0.58 -9.32
CA THR A 155 -1.72 -0.27 -10.17
C THR A 155 -1.91 -1.75 -9.86
N MET A 156 -1.92 -2.13 -8.57
CA MET A 156 -2.16 -3.52 -8.14
C MET A 156 -3.52 -4.03 -8.64
N THR A 157 -4.57 -3.22 -8.51
CA THR A 157 -5.92 -3.59 -8.96
C THR A 157 -5.98 -3.76 -10.47
N ARG A 158 -5.42 -2.82 -11.25
CA ARG A 158 -5.42 -2.90 -12.72
C ARG A 158 -4.58 -4.08 -13.23
N CYS A 159 -3.41 -4.30 -12.64
CA CYS A 159 -2.54 -5.43 -12.93
C CYS A 159 -3.28 -6.77 -12.69
N PHE A 160 -3.89 -6.92 -11.51
CA PHE A 160 -4.67 -8.12 -11.19
C PHE A 160 -5.81 -8.37 -12.20
N GLU A 161 -6.51 -7.32 -12.61
CA GLU A 161 -7.63 -7.44 -13.55
C GLU A 161 -7.18 -7.83 -14.95
N LEU A 162 -6.08 -7.27 -15.45
CA LEU A 162 -5.50 -7.70 -16.74
C LEU A 162 -4.95 -9.11 -16.69
N CYS A 163 -4.40 -9.53 -15.55
CA CYS A 163 -3.85 -10.87 -15.36
C CYS A 163 -4.91 -11.91 -14.96
N ARG A 164 -6.21 -11.59 -14.97
CA ARG A 164 -7.24 -12.53 -14.51
C ARG A 164 -7.24 -13.87 -15.26
N GLY A 165 -7.00 -13.84 -16.57
CA GLY A 165 -6.90 -15.06 -17.38
C GLY A 165 -5.75 -15.93 -16.93
N TYR A 166 -4.55 -15.36 -16.84
CA TYR A 166 -3.36 -16.02 -16.31
C TYR A 166 -3.56 -16.57 -14.88
N VAL A 167 -4.11 -15.75 -13.97
CA VAL A 167 -4.36 -16.16 -12.58
C VAL A 167 -5.35 -17.32 -12.50
N ALA A 168 -6.41 -17.30 -13.30
CA ALA A 168 -7.38 -18.38 -13.36
C ALA A 168 -6.73 -19.69 -13.80
N ASP A 169 -5.91 -19.65 -14.85
CA ASP A 169 -5.15 -20.81 -15.34
C ASP A 169 -4.20 -21.37 -14.27
N ARG A 170 -3.36 -20.52 -13.66
CA ARG A 170 -2.47 -20.91 -12.56
C ARG A 170 -3.21 -21.55 -11.38
N ARG A 171 -4.42 -21.09 -11.07
CA ARG A 171 -5.27 -21.67 -10.01
C ARG A 171 -5.78 -23.06 -10.36
N THR A 172 -5.97 -23.37 -11.63
CA THR A 172 -6.31 -24.74 -12.07
C THR A 172 -5.15 -25.70 -11.86
N LEU A 173 -3.92 -25.23 -12.06
CA LEU A 173 -2.70 -26.04 -12.00
C LEU A 173 -2.19 -26.27 -10.58
N ALA A 174 -2.12 -25.20 -9.78
CA ALA A 174 -1.43 -25.23 -8.48
C ALA A 174 -2.34 -24.88 -7.29
N GLY A 175 -3.63 -24.61 -7.54
CA GLY A 175 -4.65 -24.52 -6.49
C GLY A 175 -5.34 -23.15 -6.38
N ARG A 176 -6.55 -23.16 -5.81
CA ARG A 176 -7.45 -22.00 -5.75
C ARG A 176 -6.95 -20.83 -4.92
N GLU A 177 -5.98 -21.06 -4.02
CA GLU A 177 -5.49 -20.04 -3.10
C GLU A 177 -4.46 -19.09 -3.72
N ILE A 178 -3.97 -19.41 -4.91
CA ILE A 178 -2.95 -18.58 -5.58
C ILE A 178 -3.52 -17.18 -5.84
N TYR A 179 -2.75 -16.17 -5.42
CA TYR A 179 -3.10 -14.75 -5.55
C TYR A 179 -4.40 -14.35 -4.83
N GLN A 180 -4.83 -15.11 -3.82
CA GLN A 180 -6.07 -14.83 -3.07
C GLN A 180 -5.96 -13.53 -2.27
N ALA A 181 -4.80 -13.22 -1.68
CA ALA A 181 -4.67 -12.00 -0.88
C ALA A 181 -4.74 -10.77 -1.78
N LEU A 182 -4.10 -10.81 -2.95
CA LEU A 182 -4.13 -9.78 -3.97
C LEU A 182 -5.55 -9.53 -4.48
N GLU A 183 -6.30 -10.60 -4.79
CA GLU A 183 -7.71 -10.48 -5.20
C GLU A 183 -8.56 -9.79 -4.13
N LEU A 184 -8.35 -10.15 -2.85
CA LEU A 184 -9.06 -9.57 -1.73
C LEU A 184 -8.73 -8.07 -1.60
N LEU A 185 -7.45 -7.69 -1.71
CA LEU A 185 -7.00 -6.30 -1.66
C LEU A 185 -7.55 -5.48 -2.85
N ALA A 186 -7.50 -6.02 -4.07
CA ALA A 186 -8.03 -5.39 -5.28
C ALA A 186 -9.54 -5.15 -5.18
N THR A 187 -10.29 -6.16 -4.71
CA THR A 187 -11.74 -6.05 -4.46
C THR A 187 -12.06 -4.94 -3.46
N GLU A 188 -11.26 -4.85 -2.40
CA GLU A 188 -11.48 -3.87 -1.35
C GLU A 188 -11.07 -2.45 -1.76
N TYR A 189 -10.04 -2.30 -2.59
CA TYR A 189 -9.70 -1.03 -3.23
C TYR A 189 -10.83 -0.54 -4.14
N ARG A 190 -11.37 -1.41 -4.99
CA ARG A 190 -12.45 -1.08 -5.93
C ARG A 190 -13.71 -0.57 -5.23
N ARG A 191 -14.03 -1.09 -4.05
CA ARG A 191 -15.15 -0.63 -3.20
C ARG A 191 -14.97 0.78 -2.64
N ARG A 192 -13.73 1.26 -2.56
CA ARG A 192 -13.41 2.60 -2.04
C ARG A 192 -13.42 3.67 -3.11
N LEU A 193 -13.29 3.29 -4.37
CA LEU A 193 -13.39 4.24 -5.47
C LEU A 193 -14.81 4.83 -5.47
N PRO A 194 -14.95 6.16 -5.57
CA PRO A 194 -16.26 6.77 -5.73
C PRO A 194 -16.93 6.16 -6.96
N LYS A 195 -18.16 5.66 -6.79
CA LYS A 195 -18.95 5.19 -7.93
C LYS A 195 -19.09 6.38 -8.89
N PRO A 196 -18.80 6.23 -10.19
CA PRO A 196 -19.07 7.31 -11.13
C PRO A 196 -20.54 7.74 -10.98
N PRO A 197 -20.83 9.05 -11.05
CA PRO A 197 -22.20 9.51 -10.98
C PRO A 197 -23.03 8.78 -12.05
N PRO A 198 -24.30 8.43 -11.75
CA PRO A 198 -25.16 7.82 -12.75
C PRO A 198 -25.15 8.69 -14.02
N PRO A 199 -25.15 8.09 -15.22
CA PRO A 199 -25.25 8.85 -16.45
C PRO A 199 -26.48 9.75 -16.35
N ALA A 200 -26.30 11.04 -16.63
CA ALA A 200 -27.38 12.02 -16.51
C ALA A 200 -28.60 11.51 -17.31
N PRO A 201 -29.82 11.49 -16.72
CA PRO A 201 -31.02 11.10 -17.43
C PRO A 201 -31.25 12.13 -18.56
N GLY A 202 -30.82 11.81 -19.77
CA GLY A 202 -30.93 12.71 -20.94
C GLY A 202 -29.71 12.77 -21.86
N GLY A 203 -28.58 12.12 -21.53
CA GLY A 203 -27.44 12.03 -22.46
C GLY A 203 -27.77 11.14 -23.65
N GLN A 204 -28.13 11.74 -24.80
CA GLN A 204 -28.25 11.03 -26.07
C GLN A 204 -26.95 10.26 -26.38
N PRO A 205 -27.01 9.00 -26.81
CA PRO A 205 -25.86 8.29 -27.35
C PRO A 205 -25.53 8.93 -28.71
N GLY A 206 -24.58 9.86 -28.74
CA GLY A 206 -24.23 10.49 -30.03
C GLY A 206 -23.21 11.63 -30.03
N THR A 207 -22.77 12.17 -28.90
CA THR A 207 -21.70 13.18 -28.93
C THR A 207 -20.35 12.51 -28.69
N GLU A 208 -19.80 11.99 -29.79
CA GLU A 208 -18.38 11.73 -29.96
C GLU A 208 -17.57 12.89 -29.35
N PRO A 209 -16.56 12.65 -28.50
CA PRO A 209 -15.73 13.73 -27.98
C PRO A 209 -15.11 14.43 -29.18
N ALA A 210 -15.43 15.71 -29.36
CA ALA A 210 -14.88 16.55 -30.40
C ALA A 210 -13.36 16.32 -30.45
N THR A 211 -12.91 15.77 -31.58
CA THR A 211 -11.51 15.68 -31.95
C THR A 211 -10.89 17.04 -31.62
N PRO A 212 -9.92 17.12 -30.69
CA PRO A 212 -9.25 18.38 -30.43
C PRO A 212 -8.67 18.85 -31.76
N GLU A 213 -9.08 20.04 -32.19
CA GLU A 213 -8.52 20.66 -33.39
C GLU A 213 -6.98 20.64 -33.26
N PRO A 214 -6.26 20.32 -34.35
CA PRO A 214 -4.81 20.33 -34.34
C PRO A 214 -4.35 21.74 -33.96
N VAL A 215 -3.81 21.87 -32.75
CA VAL A 215 -3.14 23.09 -32.30
C VAL A 215 -1.96 23.30 -33.24
N THR A 216 -2.09 24.24 -34.17
CA THR A 216 -1.00 24.67 -35.05
C THR A 216 0.19 25.08 -34.18
N PRO A 217 1.36 24.43 -34.29
CA PRO A 217 2.53 24.82 -33.52
C PRO A 217 2.91 26.25 -33.92
N GLY A 218 2.83 27.17 -32.96
CA GLY A 218 3.34 28.53 -33.11
C GLY A 218 4.85 28.51 -33.39
N PRO A 219 5.38 29.54 -34.07
CA PRO A 219 6.78 29.60 -34.48
C PRO A 219 7.72 29.42 -33.28
N ALA A 220 8.62 28.46 -33.41
CA ALA A 220 9.64 28.14 -32.41
C ALA A 220 10.43 29.41 -32.06
N THR A 221 10.34 29.84 -30.80
CA THR A 221 11.25 30.84 -30.26
C THR A 221 12.65 30.23 -30.22
N PRO A 222 13.67 30.87 -30.82
CA PRO A 222 15.03 30.35 -30.78
C PRO A 222 15.52 30.26 -29.33
N PRO A 223 16.32 29.23 -28.97
CA PRO A 223 16.85 29.07 -27.64
C PRO A 223 17.76 30.27 -27.33
N GLY A 224 17.35 31.05 -26.33
CA GLY A 224 18.20 32.09 -25.74
C GLY A 224 19.46 31.45 -25.17
N SER A 225 20.60 31.95 -25.63
CA SER A 225 21.94 31.60 -25.15
C SER A 225 22.02 31.80 -23.65
N VAL A 226 22.03 30.71 -22.90
CA VAL A 226 22.32 30.73 -21.46
C VAL A 226 23.82 31.02 -21.32
N PRO A 227 24.23 32.10 -20.63
CA PRO A 227 25.63 32.35 -20.35
C PRO A 227 26.19 31.25 -19.44
N PRO A 228 27.47 30.85 -19.61
CA PRO A 228 28.09 29.85 -18.77
C PRO A 228 28.21 30.35 -17.31
N ASP A 229 27.71 29.55 -16.37
CA ASP A 229 27.88 29.78 -14.94
C ASP A 229 29.36 29.71 -14.55
N PRO A 230 29.88 30.68 -13.78
CA PRO A 230 31.24 30.63 -13.26
C PRO A 230 31.37 29.63 -12.10
N GLU A 231 32.25 28.65 -12.31
CA GLU A 231 33.12 28.00 -11.34
C GLU A 231 32.55 27.71 -9.93
N THR A 232 32.08 26.46 -9.74
CA THR A 232 32.01 25.86 -8.40
C THR A 232 33.31 25.09 -8.12
N PRO A 233 34.08 25.42 -7.07
CA PRO A 233 35.33 24.74 -6.77
C PRO A 233 35.10 23.30 -6.27
N LEU A 234 35.86 22.38 -6.85
CA LEU A 234 35.99 20.98 -6.46
C LEU A 234 36.41 20.86 -4.98
N ALA A 235 35.47 20.47 -4.12
CA ALA A 235 35.76 20.02 -2.77
C ALA A 235 36.27 18.57 -2.81
N GLY A 236 37.39 18.34 -2.12
CA GLY A 236 38.24 17.17 -2.23
C GLY A 236 37.62 15.85 -1.82
N SER A 237 38.07 14.80 -2.52
CA SER A 237 37.90 13.39 -2.17
C SER A 237 38.58 13.07 -0.83
N PRO A 238 37.89 12.47 0.15
CA PRO A 238 38.56 11.86 1.28
C PRO A 238 39.18 10.50 0.88
N VAL A 239 40.47 10.45 1.19
CA VAL A 239 41.43 9.36 1.25
C VAL A 239 40.86 7.96 1.53
N VAL A 240 41.31 7.02 0.70
CA VAL A 240 41.25 5.56 0.85
C VAL A 240 41.87 5.13 2.19
N GLY A 241 41.06 4.62 3.10
CA GLY A 241 41.50 3.93 4.30
C GLY A 241 41.87 2.48 3.99
N THR A 242 43.16 2.18 4.06
CA THR A 242 43.74 0.84 4.00
C THR A 242 43.28 -0.01 5.20
N ARG A 243 42.76 -1.21 4.91
CA ARG A 243 42.38 -2.22 5.91
C ARG A 243 43.57 -3.14 6.15
N PRO A 244 44.11 -3.29 7.37
CA PRO A 244 45.15 -4.28 7.64
C PRO A 244 44.55 -5.69 7.71
N ALA A 245 45.26 -6.60 7.05
CA ALA A 245 45.17 -8.04 7.25
C ALA A 245 45.70 -8.39 8.65
N GLY A 246 45.05 -9.36 9.32
CA GLY A 246 45.61 -9.93 10.54
C GLY A 246 44.64 -10.87 11.25
N GLY A 247 45.03 -12.14 11.35
CA GLY A 247 44.66 -12.98 12.50
C GLY A 247 43.99 -14.30 12.17
N ALA A 248 44.75 -15.27 11.68
CA ALA A 248 44.52 -16.68 11.98
C ALA A 248 45.39 -17.03 13.20
N VAL A 249 44.79 -17.44 14.33
CA VAL A 249 45.45 -18.19 15.42
C VAL A 249 44.40 -19.03 16.16
N VAL A 250 44.62 -20.36 16.11
CA VAL A 250 44.07 -21.49 16.92
C VAL A 250 42.57 -21.81 16.79
#